data_AF-A0A851HJP4-F1
#
_entry.id   AF-A0A851HJP4-F1
#
_cell.length_a   1.000
_cell.length_b   1.000
_cell.length_c   1.000
_cell.angle_alpha   90.00
_cell.angle_beta   90.00
_cell.angle_gamma   90.00
#
_symmetry.space_group_name_H-M   'P 1'
#
loop_
_entity.id
_entity.type
_entity.pdbx_description
1 polymer ?
#
loop_
_entity_poly.entity_id
_entity_poly.type
_entity_poly.pdbx_seq_one_letter_code
_entity_poly.pdbx_strand_id
1 'polypeptide(L)' 'MALHNNDNHLIGERVKVENEKEIGVVTRIDFDNGLIYVLFKRMREVIYNYPEVLENNTIKPFLLKK' A
#
# COMPACT_ATOMS: atom_id res chain seq x y z
N MET A 1 -10.22 10.10 18.36
CA MET A 1 -9.85 9.11 17.33
C MET A 1 -8.91 9.81 16.37
N ALA A 2 -7.61 9.56 16.43
CA ALA A 2 -6.64 10.15 15.52
C ALA A 2 -5.41 9.24 15.44
N LEU A 3 -5.51 8.23 14.57
CA LEU A 3 -4.40 7.35 14.17
C LEU A 3 -3.96 7.64 12.73
N HIS A 4 -4.36 8.78 12.16
CA HIS A 4 -4.09 9.12 10.74
C HIS A 4 -2.68 9.67 10.48
N ASN A 5 -1.94 10.11 11.50
CA ASN A 5 -0.67 10.82 11.27
C ASN A 5 0.50 9.90 10.91
N ASN A 6 0.45 8.62 11.30
CA ASN A 6 1.52 7.71 10.93
C ASN A 6 1.32 7.20 9.50
N ASP A 7 0.16 6.66 9.14
CA ASP A 7 -0.06 5.87 7.91
C ASP A 7 0.19 6.59 6.57
N ASN A 8 0.25 7.93 6.56
CA ASN A 8 0.73 8.69 5.40
C ASN A 8 2.17 8.32 4.98
N HIS A 9 2.98 7.77 5.89
CA HIS A 9 4.34 7.29 5.56
C HIS A 9 4.34 6.25 4.45
N LEU A 10 3.25 5.48 4.29
CA LEU A 10 3.16 4.45 3.27
C LEU A 10 3.11 5.03 1.85
N ILE A 11 2.64 6.27 1.66
CA ILE A 11 2.56 6.89 0.33
C ILE A 11 3.99 7.12 -0.20
N GLY A 12 4.28 6.58 -1.38
CA GLY A 12 5.61 6.57 -1.98
C GLY A 12 6.47 5.37 -1.57
N GLU A 13 6.03 4.54 -0.62
CA GLU A 13 6.76 3.34 -0.24
C GLU A 13 6.57 2.21 -1.25
N ARG A 14 7.65 1.45 -1.42
CA ARG A 14 7.64 0.19 -2.15
C ARG A 14 6.99 -0.88 -1.31
N VAL A 15 6.04 -1.61 -1.89
CA VAL A 15 5.30 -2.65 -1.21
C VAL A 15 5.32 -3.95 -2.00
N LYS A 16 5.32 -5.07 -1.28
CA LYS A 16 5.07 -6.39 -1.83
C LYS A 16 3.63 -6.78 -1.53
N VAL A 17 2.92 -7.25 -2.54
CA VAL A 17 1.54 -7.76 -2.41
C VAL A 17 1.56 -9.27 -2.58
N GLU A 18 0.88 -10.03 -1.73
CA GLU A 18 1.00 -11.51 -1.69
C GLU A 18 0.74 -12.20 -3.03
N ASN A 19 -0.22 -11.71 -3.81
CA ASN A 19 -0.59 -12.29 -5.11
C ASN A 19 0.11 -11.64 -6.31
N GLU A 20 1.04 -10.71 -6.07
CA GLU A 20 1.76 -10.00 -7.10
C GLU A 20 3.23 -10.40 -7.10
N LYS A 21 3.74 -10.74 -8.29
CA LYS A 21 5.16 -11.06 -8.47
C LYS A 21 6.03 -9.81 -8.41
N GLU A 22 5.46 -8.67 -8.77
CA GLU A 22 6.15 -7.40 -8.88
C GLU A 22 6.03 -6.59 -7.58
N ILE A 23 7.03 -5.75 -7.33
CA ILE A 23 6.96 -4.73 -6.29
C ILE A 23 6.10 -3.58 -6.81
N GLY A 24 5.11 -3.18 -6.02
CA GLY A 24 4.30 -2.00 -6.26
C GLY A 24 4.82 -0.80 -5.47
N VAL A 25 4.27 0.37 -5.76
CA VAL A 25 4.48 1.60 -4.98
C VAL A 25 3.11 2.14 -4.61
N VAL A 26 2.91 2.48 -3.34
CA VAL A 26 1.67 3.14 -2.91
C VAL A 26 1.65 4.55 -3.46
N THR A 27 0.66 4.89 -4.28
CA THR A 27 0.53 6.22 -4.89
C THR A 27 -0.40 7.12 -4.10
N ARG A 28 -1.41 6.54 -3.44
CA ARG A 28 -2.43 7.26 -2.68
C ARG A 28 -3.10 6.33 -1.68
N ILE A 29 -3.51 6.89 -0.54
CA ILE A 29 -4.46 6.27 0.39
C ILE A 29 -5.66 7.22 0.51
N ASP A 30 -6.85 6.67 0.32
CA ASP A 30 -8.11 7.35 0.51
C ASP A 30 -8.74 6.82 1.80
N PHE A 31 -8.56 7.58 2.89
CA PHE A 31 -9.02 7.18 4.21
C PHE A 31 -10.54 7.29 4.36
N ASP A 32 -11.18 8.19 3.62
CA ASP A 32 -12.63 8.38 3.67
C ASP A 32 -13.37 7.22 3.01
N ASN A 33 -12.84 6.73 1.88
CA ASN A 33 -13.39 5.59 1.16
C ASN A 33 -12.77 4.24 1.56
N GLY A 34 -11.73 4.24 2.40
CA GLY A 34 -11.05 3.01 2.85
C GLY A 34 -10.32 2.28 1.72
N LEU A 35 -9.59 3.02 0.87
CA LEU A 35 -8.91 2.45 -0.30
C LEU A 35 -7.42 2.80 -0.32
N ILE A 36 -6.59 1.87 -0.77
CA ILE A 36 -5.17 2.09 -1.04
C ILE A 36 -4.85 1.77 -2.50
N TYR A 37 -4.14 2.69 -3.14
CA TYR A 37 -3.79 2.63 -4.56
C TYR A 37 -2.32 2.24 -4.69
N VAL A 38 -2.07 1.16 -5.42
CA VAL A 38 -0.73 0.62 -5.63
C VAL A 38 -0.43 0.58 -7.13
N LEU A 39 0.61 1.30 -7.53
CA LEU A 39 1.11 1.33 -8.89
C LEU A 39 2.19 0.28 -9.09
N PHE A 40 1.96 -0.62 -10.04
CA PHE A 40 2.92 -1.61 -10.51
C PHE A 40 3.63 -1.14 -11.79
N LYS A 41 4.53 -1.98 -12.33
CA LYS A 41 5.20 -1.68 -13.60
C LYS A 41 4.17 -1.54 -14.72
N ARG A 42 4.59 -0.86 -15.80
CA ARG A 42 3.77 -0.60 -16.99
C ARG A 42 2.49 0.19 -16.69
N MET A 43 2.55 1.10 -15.72
CA MET A 43 1.45 1.99 -15.33
C MET A 43 0.17 1.27 -14.88
N ARG A 44 0.30 0.04 -14.38
CA ARG A 44 -0.85 -0.72 -13.88
C ARG A 44 -1.13 -0.32 -12.44
N GLU A 45 -2.17 0.47 -12.24
CA GLU A 45 -2.66 0.79 -10.90
C GLU A 45 -3.72 -0.23 -10.46
N VAL A 46 -3.61 -0.70 -9.23
CA VAL A 46 -4.57 -1.62 -8.60
C VAL A 46 -4.99 -1.03 -7.26
N ILE A 47 -6.27 -1.15 -6.97
CA ILE A 47 -6.90 -0.64 -5.76
C ILE A 47 -7.14 -1.80 -4.81
N TYR A 48 -6.86 -1.59 -3.52
CA TYR A 48 -7.09 -2.55 -2.45
C TYR A 48 -7.84 -1.89 -1.29
N ASN A 49 -8.45 -2.70 -0.43
CA ASN A 49 -9.21 -2.22 0.73
C ASN A 49 -8.29 -1.84 1.89
N TYR A 50 -8.35 -0.60 2.36
CA TYR A 50 -7.63 -0.11 3.54
C TYR A 50 -8.58 -0.02 4.75
N PRO A 51 -8.12 -0.36 5.99
CA PRO A 51 -6.78 -0.85 6.36
C PRO A 51 -6.65 -2.38 6.27
N GLU A 52 -7.70 -3.10 5.86
CA GLU A 52 -7.79 -4.56 5.89
C GLU A 52 -6.58 -5.26 5.27
N VAL A 53 -6.10 -4.80 4.11
CA VAL A 53 -4.94 -5.40 3.44
C VAL A 53 -3.60 -5.19 4.16
N LEU A 54 -3.49 -4.21 5.05
CA LEU A 54 -2.32 -4.00 5.90
C LEU A 54 -2.40 -4.91 7.14
N GLU A 55 -3.57 -4.98 7.78
CA GLU A 55 -3.81 -5.84 8.95
C GLU A 55 -3.66 -7.32 8.61
N ASN A 56 -4.23 -7.74 7.48
CA ASN A 56 -4.13 -9.10 6.95
C ASN A 56 -2.80 -9.36 6.25
N ASN A 57 -1.84 -8.43 6.32
CA ASN A 57 -0.49 -8.65 5.82
C ASN A 57 -0.41 -8.93 4.30
N THR A 58 -1.47 -8.60 3.56
CA THR A 58 -1.59 -8.73 2.10
C THR A 58 -0.67 -7.75 1.40
N ILE A 59 -0.58 -6.52 1.93
CA ILE A 59 0.39 -5.49 1.50
C ILE A 59 1.41 -5.32 2.62
N LYS A 60 2.69 -5.47 2.29
CA LYS A 60 3.80 -5.29 3.22
C LYS A 60 4.83 -4.32 2.66
N PRO A 61 5.39 -3.40 3.47
CA PRO A 61 6.54 -2.61 3.09
C PRO A 61 7.70 -3.51 2.61
N PHE A 62 8.24 -3.18 1.44
CA PHE A 62 9.41 -3.86 0.91
C PHE A 62 10.67 -3.25 1.55
N LEU A 63 10.97 -3.70 2.78
CA LEU A 63 12.17 -3.32 3.49
C LEU A 63 13.38 -4.01 2.84
N LEU A 64 14.09 -3.29 1.97
CA LEU A 64 15.46 -3.64 1.62
C LEU A 64 16.30 -3.45 2.88
N LYS A 65 16.64 -4.55 3.57
CA LYS A 65 17.67 -4.49 4.62
C LYS A 65 18.94 -3.91 4.00
N LYS A 66 19.38 -2.79 4.56
CA LYS A 66 20.61 -2.09 4.18
C LYS A 66 21.82 -2.80 4.77
#